data_AF-A0A109FJD8-F1
#
_entry.id   AF-A0A109FJD8-F1
#
_cell.length_a   1.000
_cell.length_b   1.000
_cell.length_c   1.000
_cell.angle_alpha   90.00
_cell.angle_beta   90.00
_cell.angle_gamma   90.00
#
_symmetry.space_group_name_H-M   'P 1'
#
loop_
_entity.id
_entity.type
_entity.pdbx_description
1 polymer ?
#
loop_
_entity_poly.entity_id
_entity_poly.type
_entity_poly.pdbx_seq_one_letter_code
_entity_poly.pdbx_strand_id
1 'polypeptide(L)'
;LVLSAYLSSPDTDNGDAPLSAHWMRAVNLAQIAELARIRTHREEDHPTLGSAVKVGVKDEEAFEVLQLLVGVLNETGRILQEMGTNSLGVWLRETLERAKGHGFQVVRELASTFPAFRDIHEIDGEPVYLLKKAFWLVTNVALRYQDEQMSFTTPSTEGFPIFADNVVPSEFIFSRFVSTRAHELSKSTDSDKAWLSEWTEPELDAWIWNEAKGPGLRDVERIAEKGTVYY
;
A
#
# COMPACT_ATOMS: atom_id res chain seq x y z
N LEU A 1 2.54 -1.51 -6.81
CA LEU A 1 3.76 -2.19 -7.30
C LEU A 1 3.91 -2.14 -8.83
N VAL A 2 2.89 -2.45 -9.65
CA VAL A 2 3.04 -2.34 -11.12
C VAL A 2 2.92 -0.90 -11.65
N LEU A 3 1.97 -0.09 -11.13
CA LEU A 3 1.82 1.31 -11.53
C LEU A 3 3.05 2.16 -11.18
N SER A 4 3.71 1.87 -10.05
CA SER A 4 4.93 2.56 -9.61
C SER A 4 6.10 2.48 -10.61
N ALA A 5 6.15 1.46 -11.48
CA ALA A 5 7.15 1.35 -12.54
C ALA A 5 6.95 2.36 -13.69
N TYR A 6 5.77 2.98 -13.77
CA TYR A 6 5.43 3.96 -14.80
C TYR A 6 5.57 5.41 -14.35
N LEU A 7 5.89 5.65 -13.07
CA LEU A 7 6.26 6.98 -12.57
C LEU A 7 7.52 7.54 -13.25
N SER A 8 8.34 6.67 -13.85
CA SER A 8 9.56 7.01 -14.60
C SER A 8 9.38 6.95 -16.12
N SER A 9 8.15 6.76 -16.63
CA SER A 9 7.92 6.78 -18.08
C SER A 9 8.11 8.20 -18.60
N PRO A 10 8.96 8.44 -19.62
CA PRO A 10 9.14 9.78 -20.15
C PRO A 10 7.81 10.31 -20.69
N ASP A 11 7.50 11.58 -20.37
CA ASP A 11 6.35 12.26 -20.92
C ASP A 11 6.40 12.14 -22.45
N THR A 12 5.37 11.54 -23.04
CA THR A 12 5.11 11.74 -24.45
C THR A 12 4.51 13.14 -24.59
N ASP A 13 4.99 13.95 -25.53
CA ASP A 13 4.56 15.34 -25.75
C ASP A 13 3.02 15.50 -25.93
N ASN A 14 2.29 14.40 -26.09
CA ASN A 14 0.85 14.35 -26.28
C ASN A 14 0.05 14.12 -24.97
N GLY A 15 0.70 13.95 -23.81
CA GLY A 15 0.01 13.68 -22.55
C GLY A 15 -0.54 12.25 -22.41
N ASP A 16 -0.11 11.32 -23.27
CA ASP A 16 -0.54 9.92 -23.26
C ASP A 16 0.39 9.00 -22.45
N ALA A 17 1.41 9.57 -21.80
CA ALA A 17 2.30 8.83 -20.92
C ALA A 17 1.48 8.16 -19.80
N PRO A 18 1.73 6.87 -19.50
CA PRO A 18 1.07 6.21 -18.38
C PRO A 18 1.26 7.02 -17.09
N LEU A 19 0.17 7.20 -16.33
CA LEU A 19 0.09 8.04 -15.13
C LEU A 19 0.19 9.56 -15.32
N SER A 20 0.09 10.07 -16.55
CA SER A 20 -0.26 11.49 -16.76
C SER A 20 -1.69 11.76 -16.28
N ALA A 21 -2.02 13.03 -15.99
CA ALA A 21 -3.37 13.43 -15.60
C ALA A 21 -4.41 13.10 -16.70
N HIS A 22 -4.02 13.26 -17.96
CA HIS A 22 -4.85 12.91 -19.12
C HIS A 22 -5.08 11.40 -19.23
N TRP A 23 -4.02 10.61 -19.17
CA TRP A 23 -4.11 9.16 -19.23
C TRP A 23 -4.94 8.62 -18.06
N MET A 24 -4.68 9.08 -16.82
CA MET A 24 -5.40 8.64 -15.64
C MET A 24 -6.89 8.93 -15.74
N ARG A 25 -7.28 10.08 -16.32
CA ARG A 25 -8.69 10.43 -16.56
C ARG A 25 -9.36 9.54 -17.60
N ALA A 26 -8.61 9.09 -18.61
CA ALA A 26 -9.15 8.35 -19.75
C ALA A 26 -9.01 6.83 -19.66
N VAL A 27 -8.21 6.33 -18.72
CA VAL A 27 -7.88 4.90 -18.64
C VAL A 27 -9.13 4.05 -18.39
N ASN A 28 -9.19 2.90 -19.05
CA ASN A 28 -10.28 1.93 -18.93
C ASN A 28 -9.83 0.59 -18.32
N LEU A 29 -10.81 -0.28 -18.05
CA LEU A 29 -10.58 -1.57 -17.41
C LEU A 29 -9.62 -2.49 -18.17
N ALA A 30 -9.68 -2.52 -19.50
CA ALA A 30 -8.81 -3.38 -20.30
C ALA A 30 -7.34 -2.96 -20.17
N GLN A 31 -7.09 -1.65 -20.22
CA GLN A 31 -5.76 -1.08 -20.03
C GLN A 31 -5.23 -1.36 -18.61
N ILE A 32 -6.08 -1.22 -17.58
CA ILE A 32 -5.68 -1.55 -16.20
C ILE A 32 -5.48 -3.05 -16.00
N ALA A 33 -6.29 -3.91 -16.61
CA ALA A 33 -6.14 -5.37 -16.54
C ALA A 33 -4.78 -5.81 -17.12
N GLU A 34 -4.44 -5.26 -18.30
CA GLU A 34 -3.16 -5.50 -18.95
C GLU A 34 -2.00 -5.01 -18.07
N LEU A 35 -2.11 -3.77 -17.58
CA LEU A 35 -1.09 -3.14 -16.75
C LEU A 35 -0.89 -3.88 -15.43
N ALA A 36 -1.96 -4.26 -14.75
CA ALA A 36 -1.92 -5.00 -13.49
C ALA A 36 -1.59 -6.50 -13.69
N ARG A 37 -1.56 -6.98 -14.94
CA ARG A 37 -1.41 -8.40 -15.30
C ARG A 37 -2.44 -9.30 -14.61
N ILE A 38 -3.67 -8.78 -14.45
CA ILE A 38 -4.78 -9.51 -13.84
C ILE A 38 -5.60 -10.17 -14.94
N ARG A 39 -5.77 -11.49 -14.84
CA ARG A 39 -6.68 -12.22 -15.74
C ARG A 39 -8.12 -11.92 -15.34
N THR A 40 -8.91 -11.47 -16.31
CA THR A 40 -10.31 -11.09 -16.13
C THR A 40 -11.28 -12.26 -16.32
N HIS A 41 -10.79 -13.37 -16.86
CA HIS A 41 -11.58 -14.56 -17.14
C HIS A 41 -10.83 -15.81 -16.66
N ARG A 42 -11.61 -16.78 -16.20
CA ARG A 42 -11.16 -18.12 -15.84
C ARG A 42 -11.67 -19.13 -16.87
N GLU A 43 -10.86 -20.12 -17.20
CA GLU A 43 -11.28 -21.17 -18.12
C GLU A 43 -12.10 -22.23 -17.37
N GLU A 44 -13.31 -22.49 -17.85
CA GLU A 44 -14.19 -23.54 -17.35
C GLU A 44 -14.59 -24.48 -18.50
N ASP A 45 -15.03 -25.71 -18.19
CA ASP A 45 -15.55 -26.62 -19.21
C ASP A 45 -16.85 -26.05 -19.81
N HIS A 46 -16.99 -26.20 -21.13
CA HIS A 46 -18.20 -25.75 -21.81
C HIS A 46 -19.42 -26.51 -21.26
N PRO A 47 -20.51 -25.82 -20.84
CA PRO A 47 -21.63 -26.45 -20.14
C PRO A 47 -22.26 -27.65 -20.85
N THR A 48 -22.22 -27.65 -22.19
CA THR A 48 -22.80 -28.73 -23.02
C THR A 48 -21.78 -29.62 -23.73
N LEU A 49 -20.51 -29.19 -23.87
CA LEU A 49 -19.48 -29.93 -24.62
C LEU A 49 -18.42 -30.55 -23.68
N GLY A 50 -18.54 -30.32 -22.38
CA GLY A 50 -17.65 -30.88 -21.35
C GLY A 50 -16.20 -30.46 -21.56
N SER A 51 -15.28 -31.32 -21.16
CA SER A 51 -13.84 -31.06 -21.19
C SER A 51 -13.22 -30.96 -22.58
N ALA A 52 -13.98 -31.28 -23.64
CA ALA A 52 -13.52 -31.14 -25.02
C ALA A 52 -13.39 -29.68 -25.47
N VAL A 53 -14.12 -28.76 -24.81
CA VAL A 53 -14.11 -27.32 -25.11
C VAL A 53 -14.05 -26.53 -23.81
N LYS A 54 -13.12 -25.58 -23.72
CA LYS A 54 -13.04 -24.62 -22.61
C LYS A 54 -13.71 -23.30 -23.00
N VAL A 55 -14.36 -22.65 -22.05
CA VAL A 55 -14.95 -21.31 -22.18
C VAL A 55 -14.36 -20.37 -21.14
N GLY A 56 -14.18 -19.10 -21.52
CA GLY A 56 -13.81 -18.05 -20.59
C GLY A 56 -15.03 -17.56 -19.82
N VAL A 57 -15.07 -17.83 -18.52
CA VAL A 57 -16.07 -17.30 -17.59
C VAL A 57 -15.51 -16.05 -16.93
N LYS A 58 -16.30 -14.99 -16.86
CA LYS A 58 -15.93 -13.73 -16.22
C LYS A 58 -15.58 -13.95 -14.75
N ASP A 59 -14.45 -13.40 -14.32
CA ASP A 59 -14.05 -13.38 -12.91
C ASP A 59 -14.55 -12.08 -12.25
N GLU A 60 -15.67 -12.16 -11.54
CA GLU A 60 -16.33 -10.97 -10.95
C GLU A 60 -15.44 -10.25 -9.92
N GLU A 61 -14.64 -10.99 -9.13
CA GLU A 61 -13.75 -10.40 -8.13
C GLU A 61 -12.61 -9.64 -8.80
N ALA A 62 -12.01 -10.24 -9.85
CA ALA A 62 -10.99 -9.55 -10.64
C ALA A 62 -11.55 -8.28 -11.29
N PHE A 63 -12.76 -8.35 -11.83
CA PHE A 63 -13.42 -7.19 -12.43
C PHE A 63 -13.71 -6.09 -11.40
N GLU A 64 -14.17 -6.43 -10.21
CA GLU A 64 -14.44 -5.47 -9.13
C GLU A 64 -13.17 -4.70 -8.76
N VAL A 65 -12.08 -5.40 -8.48
CA VAL A 65 -10.77 -4.78 -8.16
C VAL A 65 -10.30 -3.85 -9.27
N LEU A 66 -10.42 -4.28 -10.53
CA LEU A 66 -10.02 -3.46 -11.67
C LEU A 66 -10.89 -2.22 -11.85
N GLN A 67 -12.21 -2.31 -11.60
CA GLN A 67 -13.10 -1.16 -11.63
C GLN A 67 -12.78 -0.13 -10.54
N LEU A 68 -12.43 -0.60 -9.34
CA LEU A 68 -11.98 0.27 -8.26
C LEU A 68 -10.70 1.02 -8.64
N LEU A 69 -9.73 0.32 -9.23
CA LEU A 69 -8.49 0.95 -9.73
C LEU A 69 -8.77 2.00 -10.81
N VAL A 70 -9.65 1.70 -11.77
CA VAL A 70 -10.07 2.64 -12.81
C VAL A 70 -10.72 3.87 -12.18
N GLY A 71 -11.64 3.68 -11.23
CA GLY A 71 -12.31 4.78 -10.53
C GLY A 71 -11.32 5.70 -9.81
N VAL A 72 -10.37 5.12 -9.07
CA VAL A 72 -9.32 5.88 -8.37
C VAL A 72 -8.47 6.69 -9.35
N LEU A 73 -8.05 6.08 -10.47
CA LEU A 73 -7.22 6.76 -11.48
C LEU A 73 -8.02 7.87 -12.18
N ASN A 74 -9.25 7.59 -12.60
CA ASN A 74 -10.10 8.57 -13.27
C ASN A 74 -10.35 9.79 -12.38
N GLU A 75 -10.65 9.57 -11.09
CA GLU A 75 -10.87 10.64 -10.12
C GLU A 75 -9.59 11.44 -9.85
N THR A 76 -8.45 10.76 -9.70
CA THR A 76 -7.14 11.42 -9.52
C THR A 76 -6.78 12.26 -10.75
N GLY A 77 -6.97 11.73 -11.96
CA GLY A 77 -6.72 12.43 -13.22
C GLY A 77 -7.61 13.66 -13.39
N ARG A 78 -8.90 13.55 -13.04
CA ARG A 78 -9.85 14.67 -13.02
C ARG A 78 -9.37 15.81 -12.10
N ILE A 79 -9.02 15.48 -10.86
CA ILE A 79 -8.54 16.47 -9.87
C ILE A 79 -7.27 17.16 -10.37
N LEU A 80 -6.30 16.41 -10.88
CA LEU A 80 -5.07 16.99 -11.42
C LEU A 80 -5.33 17.94 -12.59
N GLN A 81 -6.21 17.58 -13.52
CA GLN A 81 -6.58 18.45 -14.64
C GLN A 81 -7.30 19.73 -14.18
N GLU A 82 -8.19 19.64 -13.19
CA GLU A 82 -8.86 20.81 -12.62
C GLU A 82 -7.87 21.76 -11.92
N MET A 83 -6.80 21.22 -11.35
CA MET A 83 -5.69 22.00 -10.77
C MET A 83 -4.70 22.52 -11.83
N GLY A 84 -4.85 22.15 -13.10
CA GLY A 84 -3.90 22.49 -14.16
C GLY A 84 -2.54 21.78 -14.04
N THR A 85 -2.50 20.62 -13.39
CA THR A 85 -1.27 19.85 -13.17
C THR A 85 -1.19 18.64 -14.10
N ASN A 86 -0.02 18.42 -14.71
CA ASN A 86 0.17 17.41 -15.75
C ASN A 86 0.24 15.97 -15.23
N SER A 87 0.66 15.75 -13.98
CA SER A 87 0.79 14.41 -13.38
C SER A 87 0.82 14.49 -11.85
N LEU A 88 0.61 13.35 -11.20
CA LEU A 88 0.76 13.24 -9.75
C LEU A 88 2.20 13.54 -9.30
N GLY A 89 3.20 13.18 -10.13
CA GLY A 89 4.61 13.45 -9.85
C GLY A 89 4.94 14.94 -9.84
N VAL A 90 4.42 15.71 -10.80
CA VAL A 90 4.58 17.17 -10.83
C VAL A 90 3.93 17.80 -9.61
N TRP A 91 2.68 17.41 -9.31
CA TRP A 91 1.97 17.88 -8.12
C TRP A 91 2.76 17.59 -6.85
N LEU A 92 3.27 16.37 -6.69
CA LEU A 92 4.00 15.94 -5.50
C LEU A 92 5.31 16.71 -5.34
N ARG A 93 6.05 16.94 -6.43
CA ARG A 93 7.28 17.76 -6.40
C ARG A 93 7.00 19.18 -5.90
N GLU A 94 5.98 19.85 -6.44
CA GLU A 94 5.61 21.19 -6.01
C GLU A 94 5.16 21.22 -4.55
N THR A 95 4.44 20.19 -4.09
CA THR A 95 4.08 20.00 -2.69
C THR A 95 5.32 19.85 -1.80
N LEU A 96 6.32 19.07 -2.22
CA LEU A 96 7.58 18.91 -1.48
C LEU A 96 8.36 20.23 -1.37
N GLU A 97 8.41 21.02 -2.45
CA GLU A 97 9.03 22.35 -2.46
C GLU A 97 8.35 23.32 -1.49
N ARG A 98 7.01 23.31 -1.43
CA ARG A 98 6.24 24.11 -0.46
C ARG A 98 6.43 23.62 0.98
N ALA A 99 6.48 22.30 1.18
CA ALA A 99 6.61 21.69 2.50
C ALA A 99 8.03 21.78 3.08
N LYS A 100 9.06 22.01 2.27
CA LYS A 100 10.46 22.22 2.72
C LYS A 100 10.94 21.16 3.71
N GLY A 101 10.63 19.90 3.42
CA GLY A 101 11.00 18.76 4.29
C GLY A 101 9.99 18.42 5.39
N HIS A 102 8.92 19.18 5.59
CA HIS A 102 7.88 18.86 6.59
C HIS A 102 6.96 17.72 6.11
N GLY A 103 7.31 16.46 6.39
CA GLY A 103 6.58 15.28 5.91
C GLY A 103 5.09 15.26 6.26
N PHE A 104 4.72 15.63 7.50
CA PHE A 104 3.29 15.69 7.91
C PHE A 104 2.47 16.68 7.07
N GLN A 105 3.09 17.76 6.59
CA GLN A 105 2.41 18.70 5.69
C GLN A 105 2.09 18.03 4.35
N VAL A 106 3.02 17.24 3.80
CA VAL A 106 2.82 16.50 2.56
C VAL A 106 1.69 15.47 2.71
N VAL A 107 1.68 14.73 3.83
CA VAL A 107 0.60 13.78 4.17
C VAL A 107 -0.76 14.48 4.21
N ARG A 108 -0.84 15.64 4.87
CA ARG A 108 -2.07 16.43 4.95
C ARG A 108 -2.52 16.91 3.57
N GLU A 109 -1.61 17.45 2.76
CA GLU A 109 -1.92 17.92 1.41
C GLU A 109 -2.38 16.77 0.49
N LEU A 110 -1.78 15.58 0.61
CA LEU A 110 -2.23 14.37 -0.10
C LEU A 110 -3.67 14.01 0.27
N ALA A 111 -3.94 13.84 1.56
CA ALA A 111 -5.26 13.42 2.06
C ALA A 111 -6.35 14.46 1.83
N SER A 112 -6.01 15.75 1.82
CA SER A 112 -6.97 16.81 1.50
C SER A 112 -7.27 16.89 0.01
N THR A 113 -6.28 16.64 -0.85
CA THR A 113 -6.41 16.80 -2.31
C THR A 113 -7.02 15.59 -2.97
N PHE A 114 -6.59 14.38 -2.61
CA PHE A 114 -6.96 13.14 -3.28
C PHE A 114 -7.76 12.24 -2.35
N PRO A 115 -9.05 11.95 -2.66
CA PRO A 115 -9.88 11.06 -1.86
C PRO A 115 -9.26 9.69 -1.62
N ALA A 116 -8.52 9.16 -2.61
CA ALA A 116 -7.84 7.87 -2.51
C ALA A 116 -6.71 7.82 -1.46
N PHE A 117 -6.31 8.96 -0.87
CA PHE A 117 -5.34 9.02 0.23
C PHE A 117 -6.01 9.38 1.57
N ARG A 118 -7.33 9.63 1.58
CA ARG A 118 -8.08 10.11 2.74
C ARG A 118 -8.66 8.94 3.52
N ASP A 119 -7.79 8.24 4.22
CA ASP A 119 -8.15 7.09 5.06
C ASP A 119 -8.63 7.61 6.42
N ILE A 120 -9.79 8.28 6.40
CA ILE A 120 -10.43 8.92 7.54
C ILE A 120 -11.89 8.47 7.57
N HIS A 121 -12.31 7.88 8.68
CA HIS A 121 -13.67 7.37 8.86
C HIS A 121 -14.27 7.87 10.16
N GLU A 122 -15.59 7.83 10.27
CA GLU A 122 -16.30 8.05 11.53
C GLU A 122 -16.79 6.69 12.03
N ILE A 123 -16.43 6.32 13.26
CA ILE A 123 -16.85 5.08 13.92
C ILE A 123 -17.48 5.48 15.25
N ASP A 124 -18.75 5.15 15.45
CA ASP A 124 -19.51 5.50 16.66
C ASP A 124 -19.50 7.00 17.00
N GLY A 125 -19.47 7.87 15.98
CA GLY A 125 -19.41 9.33 16.14
C GLY A 125 -18.01 9.88 16.39
N GLU A 126 -17.00 9.02 16.48
CA GLU A 126 -15.60 9.41 16.68
C GLU A 126 -14.81 9.33 15.37
N PRO A 127 -14.02 10.37 15.03
CA PRO A 127 -13.21 10.35 13.82
C PRO A 127 -11.96 9.47 14.03
N VAL A 128 -11.78 8.50 13.15
CA VAL A 128 -10.65 7.58 13.09
C VAL A 128 -9.77 7.95 11.90
N TYR A 129 -8.49 8.24 12.16
CA TYR A 129 -7.50 8.65 11.17
C TYR A 129 -6.44 7.57 11.01
N LEU A 130 -6.43 6.89 9.86
CA LEU A 130 -5.41 5.89 9.55
C LEU A 130 -4.31 6.47 8.65
N LEU A 131 -4.72 7.19 7.60
CA LEU A 131 -3.87 7.83 6.58
C LEU A 131 -2.70 6.98 6.08
N LYS A 132 -2.83 5.64 6.12
CA LYS A 132 -1.75 4.69 5.85
C LYS A 132 -1.17 4.90 4.47
N LYS A 133 -2.03 5.07 3.46
CA LYS A 133 -1.61 5.27 2.06
C LYS A 133 -0.77 6.54 1.89
N ALA A 134 -1.15 7.62 2.56
CA ALA A 134 -0.45 8.90 2.48
C ALA A 134 0.91 8.84 3.19
N PHE A 135 0.94 8.33 4.42
CA PHE A 135 2.19 8.10 5.15
C PHE A 135 3.13 7.20 4.35
N TRP A 136 2.62 6.10 3.79
CA TRP A 136 3.43 5.13 3.05
C TRP A 136 4.08 5.75 1.81
N LEU A 137 3.32 6.54 1.03
CA LEU A 137 3.88 7.23 -0.13
C LEU A 137 4.99 8.20 0.28
N VAL A 138 4.78 9.03 1.31
CA VAL A 138 5.77 10.01 1.77
C VAL A 138 7.03 9.32 2.29
N THR A 139 6.89 8.22 3.02
CA THR A 139 8.03 7.40 3.46
C THR A 139 8.81 6.82 2.27
N ASN A 140 8.12 6.32 1.25
CA ASN A 140 8.80 5.81 0.05
C ASN A 140 9.57 6.90 -0.69
N VAL A 141 9.01 8.11 -0.79
CA VAL A 141 9.72 9.26 -1.37
C VAL A 141 10.95 9.60 -0.54
N ALA A 142 10.82 9.64 0.79
CA ALA A 142 11.94 9.91 1.68
C ALA A 142 13.10 8.93 1.48
N LEU A 143 12.79 7.63 1.47
CA LEU A 143 13.78 6.56 1.27
C LEU A 143 14.37 6.57 -0.13
N ARG A 144 13.54 6.77 -1.16
CA ARG A 144 13.97 6.74 -2.56
C ARG A 144 14.97 7.83 -2.89
N TYR A 145 14.85 9.00 -2.26
CA TYR A 145 15.67 10.19 -2.54
C TYR A 145 16.55 10.61 -1.35
N GLN A 146 16.81 9.70 -0.40
CA GLN A 146 17.59 10.01 0.80
C GLN A 146 19.04 10.42 0.47
N ASP A 147 19.61 9.79 -0.55
CA ASP A 147 21.01 9.97 -0.98
C ASP A 147 21.14 10.64 -2.36
N GLU A 148 20.04 11.15 -2.93
CA GLU A 148 20.04 11.77 -4.24
C GLU A 148 20.07 13.30 -4.15
N GLN A 149 20.89 13.94 -5.00
CA GLN A 149 20.90 15.39 -5.11
C GLN A 149 19.73 15.86 -5.97
N MET A 150 18.65 16.28 -5.32
CA MET A 150 17.40 16.69 -5.96
C MET A 150 17.19 18.20 -5.89
N SER A 151 16.32 18.73 -6.77
CA SER A 151 15.91 20.14 -6.77
C SER A 151 14.95 20.49 -5.62
N PHE A 152 14.39 19.48 -4.95
CA PHE A 152 13.46 19.62 -3.82
C PHE A 152 14.07 19.03 -2.55
N THR A 153 13.58 19.47 -1.39
CA THR A 153 13.97 18.90 -0.10
C THR A 153 13.19 17.62 0.18
N THR A 154 13.91 16.52 0.40
CA THR A 154 13.36 15.23 0.79
C THR A 154 12.54 15.37 2.09
N PRO A 155 11.33 14.77 2.18
CA PRO A 155 10.49 14.92 3.37
C PRO A 155 11.08 14.15 4.56
N SER A 156 11.06 14.76 5.73
CA SER A 156 11.36 14.08 7.00
C SER A 156 10.20 13.16 7.37
N THR A 157 10.52 11.94 7.76
CA THR A 157 9.61 10.94 8.30
C THR A 157 9.71 10.84 9.83
N GLU A 158 10.46 11.74 10.47
CA GLU A 158 10.58 11.77 11.93
C GLU A 158 9.21 11.97 12.58
N GLY A 159 8.89 11.09 13.53
CA GLY A 159 7.59 11.10 14.23
C GLY A 159 6.44 10.46 13.45
N PHE A 160 6.65 9.98 12.21
CA PHE A 160 5.61 9.22 11.52
C PHE A 160 5.21 7.96 12.32
N PRO A 161 3.93 7.56 12.28
CA PRO A 161 3.51 6.31 12.87
C PRO A 161 4.19 5.14 12.16
N ILE A 162 4.53 4.11 12.93
CA ILE A 162 5.01 2.86 12.36
C ILE A 162 3.83 2.14 11.66
N PHE A 163 4.07 1.56 10.48
CA PHE A 163 3.06 0.79 9.78
C PHE A 163 2.88 -0.57 10.45
N ALA A 164 2.05 -0.64 11.50
CA ALA A 164 1.81 -1.85 12.28
C ALA A 164 0.95 -2.90 11.55
N ASP A 165 1.17 -3.10 10.25
CA ASP A 165 0.62 -4.26 9.57
C ASP A 165 1.41 -5.53 9.93
N ASN A 166 0.97 -6.65 9.39
CA ASN A 166 1.53 -7.98 9.57
C ASN A 166 3.03 -8.10 9.23
N VAL A 167 3.67 -7.05 8.68
CA VAL A 167 5.10 -7.04 8.39
C VAL A 167 5.91 -6.57 9.59
N VAL A 168 5.45 -5.64 10.42
CA VAL A 168 6.24 -5.16 11.57
C VAL A 168 6.52 -6.25 12.61
N PRO A 169 5.55 -7.09 13.02
CA PRO A 169 5.86 -8.25 13.85
C PRO A 169 6.90 -9.17 13.20
N SER A 170 6.76 -9.49 11.91
CA SER A 170 7.72 -10.34 11.21
C SER A 170 9.09 -9.66 11.01
N GLU A 171 9.16 -8.36 10.79
CA GLU A 171 10.43 -7.61 10.68
C GLU A 171 11.12 -7.45 12.03
N PHE A 172 10.41 -7.29 13.14
CA PHE A 172 11.02 -7.33 14.49
C PHE A 172 11.64 -8.70 14.81
N ILE A 173 11.10 -9.75 14.20
CA ILE A 173 11.64 -11.10 14.29
C ILE A 173 12.88 -11.25 13.40
N PHE A 174 12.81 -10.78 12.16
CA PHE A 174 13.95 -10.79 11.23
C PHE A 174 15.08 -9.80 11.61
N SER A 175 14.79 -8.73 12.36
CA SER A 175 15.77 -7.71 12.76
C SER A 175 16.64 -8.10 13.96
N ARG A 176 16.57 -9.37 14.42
CA ARG A 176 17.28 -9.94 15.57
C ARG A 176 17.00 -9.27 16.92
N PHE A 177 16.20 -8.21 16.98
CA PHE A 177 16.06 -7.42 18.20
C PHE A 177 15.42 -8.24 19.34
N VAL A 178 14.35 -8.97 19.03
CA VAL A 178 13.63 -9.78 20.02
C VAL A 178 14.43 -11.04 20.40
N SER A 179 15.05 -11.72 19.43
CA SER A 179 15.89 -12.90 19.72
C SER A 179 17.15 -12.54 20.50
N THR A 180 17.80 -11.41 20.18
CA THR A 180 18.94 -10.88 20.95
C THR A 180 18.52 -10.57 22.39
N ARG A 181 17.39 -9.90 22.58
CA ARG A 181 16.88 -9.59 23.92
C ARG A 181 16.51 -10.85 24.70
N ALA A 182 15.94 -11.86 24.05
CA ALA A 182 15.64 -13.16 24.65
C ALA A 182 16.94 -13.85 25.13
N HIS A 183 17.98 -13.85 24.31
CA HIS A 183 19.30 -14.42 24.65
C HIS A 183 20.06 -13.61 25.72
N GLU A 184 19.79 -12.31 25.85
CA GLU A 184 20.28 -11.51 26.97
C GLU A 184 19.56 -11.86 28.28
N LEU A 185 18.24 -12.00 28.22
CA LEU A 185 17.41 -12.35 29.39
C LEU A 185 17.72 -13.77 29.88
N SER A 186 18.05 -14.70 28.98
CA SER A 186 18.47 -16.06 29.35
C SER A 186 19.79 -16.10 30.13
N LYS A 187 20.59 -15.04 30.09
CA LYS A 187 21.84 -14.90 30.86
C LYS A 187 21.64 -14.30 32.24
N SER A 188 20.42 -13.86 32.57
CA SER A 188 20.09 -13.42 33.93
C SER A 188 20.12 -14.62 34.90
N THR A 189 20.39 -14.39 36.18
CA THR A 189 20.52 -15.43 37.22
C THR A 189 19.21 -16.17 37.56
N ASP A 190 18.15 -15.95 36.79
CA ASP A 190 16.82 -16.49 37.00
C ASP A 190 16.66 -17.77 36.18
N SER A 191 16.50 -18.92 36.85
CA SER A 191 16.46 -20.23 36.19
C SER A 191 15.21 -20.45 35.32
N ASP A 192 14.20 -19.61 35.49
CA ASP A 192 12.93 -19.63 34.75
C ASP A 192 13.05 -19.13 33.30
N LYS A 193 14.18 -18.51 32.93
CA LYS A 193 14.41 -17.90 31.61
C LYS A 193 15.47 -18.61 30.77
N ALA A 194 16.01 -19.73 31.24
CA ALA A 194 17.03 -20.49 30.52
C ALA A 194 16.54 -20.94 29.12
N TRP A 195 15.25 -21.26 28.99
CA TRP A 195 14.64 -21.68 27.72
C TRP A 195 14.70 -20.61 26.61
N LEU A 196 14.85 -19.32 26.97
CA LEU A 196 14.97 -18.24 26.00
C LEU A 196 16.27 -18.32 25.18
N SER A 197 17.30 -19.02 25.64
CA SER A 197 18.57 -19.13 24.89
C SER A 197 18.47 -19.95 23.62
N GLU A 198 17.46 -20.82 23.52
CA GLU A 198 17.28 -21.73 22.39
C GLU A 198 16.34 -21.16 21.33
N TRP A 199 15.67 -20.04 21.61
CA TRP A 199 14.74 -19.42 20.69
C TRP A 199 15.41 -18.91 19.42
N THR A 200 14.89 -19.38 18.29
CA THR A 200 15.25 -18.92 16.94
C THR A 200 14.22 -17.94 16.40
N GLU A 201 14.62 -17.14 15.41
CA GLU A 201 13.72 -16.20 14.72
C GLU A 201 12.51 -16.91 14.08
N PRO A 202 12.66 -18.05 13.37
CA PRO A 202 11.52 -18.77 12.82
C PRO A 202 10.55 -19.29 13.89
N GLU A 203 11.04 -19.73 15.04
CA GLU A 203 10.18 -20.18 16.15
C GLU A 203 9.39 -19.04 16.77
N LEU A 204 10.01 -17.86 16.89
CA LEU A 204 9.33 -16.65 17.36
C LEU A 204 8.26 -16.17 16.37
N ASP A 205 8.55 -16.18 15.06
CA ASP A 205 7.56 -15.89 14.00
C ASP A 205 6.40 -16.88 14.05
N ALA A 206 6.70 -18.18 14.09
CA ALA A 206 5.68 -19.21 14.20
C ALA A 206 4.83 -19.05 15.47
N TRP A 207 5.44 -18.70 16.60
CA TRP A 207 4.72 -18.46 17.86
C TRP A 207 3.81 -17.23 17.77
N ILE A 208 4.31 -16.07 17.31
CA ILE A 208 3.51 -14.86 17.13
C ILE A 208 2.32 -15.12 16.18
N TRP A 209 2.56 -15.83 15.07
CA TRP A 209 1.48 -16.21 14.16
C TRP A 209 0.47 -17.16 14.78
N ASN A 210 0.90 -18.08 15.64
CA ASN A 210 0.01 -19.01 16.31
C ASN A 210 -0.87 -18.29 17.34
N GLU A 211 -0.26 -17.42 18.16
CA GLU A 211 -0.99 -16.58 19.12
C GLU A 211 -1.98 -15.66 18.39
N ALA A 212 -1.55 -14.95 17.34
CA ALA A 212 -2.41 -14.09 16.52
C ALA A 212 -3.53 -14.84 15.79
N LYS A 213 -3.43 -16.17 15.66
CA LYS A 213 -4.45 -17.07 15.09
C LYS A 213 -5.29 -17.75 16.18
N GLY A 214 -5.14 -17.39 17.45
CA GLY A 214 -5.93 -17.92 18.55
C GLY A 214 -7.44 -17.72 18.31
N PRO A 215 -8.31 -18.61 18.82
CA PRO A 215 -9.75 -18.60 18.52
C PRO A 215 -10.40 -17.22 18.79
N GLY A 216 -10.10 -16.61 19.94
CA GLY A 216 -10.65 -15.30 20.31
C GLY A 216 -10.12 -14.10 19.51
N LEU A 217 -8.99 -14.26 18.80
CA LEU A 217 -8.44 -13.20 17.94
C LEU A 217 -8.90 -13.33 16.48
N ARG A 218 -9.39 -14.51 16.07
CA ARG A 218 -10.03 -14.70 14.75
C ARG A 218 -11.43 -14.10 14.69
N ASP A 219 -12.09 -14.01 15.83
CA ASP A 219 -13.42 -13.42 15.98
C ASP A 219 -13.39 -11.89 16.11
N VAL A 220 -12.18 -11.29 16.14
CA VAL A 220 -12.04 -9.83 16.09
C VAL A 220 -12.56 -9.36 14.74
N GLU A 221 -13.60 -8.54 14.77
CA GLU A 221 -14.17 -7.92 13.59
C GLU A 221 -13.06 -7.13 12.88
N ARG A 222 -12.67 -7.64 11.71
CA ARG A 222 -11.66 -7.00 10.89
C ARG A 222 -12.31 -5.83 10.19
N ILE A 223 -11.93 -4.63 10.58
CA ILE A 223 -12.31 -3.42 9.86
C ILE A 223 -11.49 -3.42 8.56
N ALA A 224 -12.09 -3.93 7.49
CA ALA A 224 -11.61 -3.72 6.14
C ALA A 224 -12.50 -2.67 5.49
N GLU A 225 -11.88 -1.65 4.90
CA GLU A 225 -12.62 -0.70 4.06
C GLU A 225 -13.23 -1.48 2.88
N LYS A 226 -14.55 -1.38 2.71
CA LYS A 226 -15.24 -2.01 1.55
C LYS A 226 -15.11 -1.09 0.35
N GLY A 227 -14.93 -1.67 -0.84
CA GLY A 227 -14.79 -0.89 -2.07
C GLY A 227 -13.41 -0.23 -2.22
N THR A 228 -12.38 -0.79 -1.60
CA THR A 228 -10.98 -0.41 -1.84
C THR A 228 -10.17 -1.65 -2.22
N VAL A 229 -9.04 -1.43 -2.90
CA VAL A 229 -8.08 -2.48 -3.28
C VAL A 229 -7.01 -2.74 -2.22
N TYR A 230 -7.10 -2.04 -1.09
CA TYR A 230 -6.17 -2.16 0.02
C TYR A 230 -6.83 -2.92 1.16
N TYR A 231 -6.18 -4.00 1.60
CA TYR A 231 -6.50 -4.74 2.82
C TYR A 231 -5.73 -4.18 4.02
#